data_AF-A0A2D6DIJ4-F1
#
_entry.id   AF-A0A2D6DIJ4-F1
#
_cell.length_a   1.000
_cell.length_b   1.000
_cell.length_c   1.000
_cell.angle_alpha   90.00
_cell.angle_beta   90.00
_cell.angle_gamma   90.00
#
_symmetry.space_group_name_H-M   'P 1'
#
loop_
_entity.id
_entity.type
_entity.pdbx_description
1 polymer ?
#
loop_
_entity_poly.entity_id
_entity_poly.type
_entity_poly.pdbx_seq_one_letter_code
_entity_poly.pdbx_strand_id
1 'polypeptide(L)' 'MGMETLSKAEKLLFTSLADLSTPANPEVSIDQIIAHPDLKSMPAPTMYKCLRDLQSKGMLQKIGSPRSGIYRLA' A
#
# COMPACT_ATOMS: atom_id res chain seq x y z
N MET A 1 -7.83 16.05 4.66
CA MET A 1 -6.35 16.08 4.50
C MET A 1 -5.89 14.67 4.11
N GLY A 2 -6.00 14.28 2.83
CA GLY A 2 -5.89 12.85 2.44
C GLY A 2 -4.60 12.47 1.69
N MET A 3 -4.18 13.29 0.72
CA MET A 3 -3.02 12.95 -0.13
C MET A 3 -1.97 14.06 -0.24
N GLU A 4 -2.28 15.26 0.24
CA GLU A 4 -1.43 16.45 0.05
C GLU A 4 -0.10 16.35 0.82
N THR A 5 -0.10 15.61 1.93
CA THR A 5 1.08 15.34 2.77
C THR A 5 1.84 14.07 2.38
N LEU A 6 1.40 13.35 1.34
CA LEU A 6 2.06 12.15 0.86
C LEU A 6 3.21 12.54 -0.09
N SER A 7 4.36 11.91 0.12
CA SER A 7 5.47 11.90 -0.83
C SER A 7 5.06 11.25 -2.15
N LYS A 8 5.85 11.49 -3.20
CA LYS A 8 5.59 10.89 -4.52
C LYS A 8 5.55 9.36 -4.47
N ALA A 9 6.41 8.74 -3.66
CA ALA A 9 6.44 7.28 -3.50
C ALA A 9 5.22 6.75 -2.75
N GLU A 10 4.78 7.44 -1.69
CA GLU A 10 3.56 7.08 -0.97
C GLU A 10 2.31 7.24 -1.82
N LYS A 11 2.21 8.32 -2.61
CA LYS A 11 1.12 8.51 -3.57
C LYS A 11 1.05 7.37 -4.57
N LEU A 12 2.20 7.01 -5.16
CA LEU A 12 2.30 5.91 -6.10
C LEU A 12 1.85 4.58 -5.48
N LEU A 13 2.36 4.25 -4.29
CA LEU A 13 1.98 3.04 -3.56
C LEU A 13 0.48 3.02 -3.23
N PHE A 14 -0.07 4.14 -2.77
CA PHE A 14 -1.49 4.28 -2.45
C PHE A 14 -2.37 4.11 -3.68
N THR A 15 -2.01 4.73 -4.82
CA THR A 15 -2.76 4.57 -6.07
C THR A 15 -2.69 3.16 -6.62
N SER A 16 -1.54 2.48 -6.54
CA SER A 16 -1.41 1.07 -6.94
C SER A 16 -2.22 0.15 -6.04
N LEU A 17 -2.29 0.43 -4.74
CA LEU A 17 -3.17 -0.30 -3.82
C LEU A 17 -4.65 -0.10 -4.14
N ALA A 18 -5.03 1.12 -4.52
CA ALA A 18 -6.40 1.42 -4.95
C ALA A 18 -6.77 0.70 -6.25
N ASP A 19 -5.85 0.58 -7.19
CA ASP A 19 -6.04 -0.18 -8.44
C ASP A 19 -6.20 -1.69 -8.18
N LEU A 20 -5.37 -2.24 -7.27
CA LEU A 20 -5.44 -3.65 -6.88
C LEU A 20 -6.68 -3.99 -6.04
N SER A 21 -7.20 -3.02 -5.28
CA SER A 21 -8.38 -3.20 -4.44
C SER A 21 -9.65 -3.08 -5.26
N THR A 22 -10.57 -4.03 -5.10
CA THR A 22 -11.90 -3.97 -5.73
C THR A 22 -12.99 -3.98 -4.67
N PRO A 23 -14.23 -3.53 -4.99
CA PRO A 23 -15.34 -3.59 -4.04
C PRO A 23 -15.62 -5.01 -3.53
N ALA A 24 -15.37 -6.04 -4.34
CA ALA A 24 -15.54 -7.45 -3.99
C ALA A 24 -14.34 -8.04 -3.24
N ASN A 25 -13.13 -7.49 -3.48
CA ASN A 25 -11.91 -7.89 -2.79
C ASN A 25 -11.09 -6.64 -2.39
N PRO A 26 -11.39 -6.04 -1.23
CA PRO A 26 -10.72 -4.83 -0.77
C PRO A 26 -9.34 -5.10 -0.15
N GLU A 27 -8.98 -6.37 0.02
CA GLU A 27 -7.74 -6.80 0.64
C GLU A 27 -6.69 -7.11 -0.42
N VAL A 28 -5.52 -6.50 -0.27
CA VAL A 28 -4.41 -6.64 -1.20
C VAL A 28 -3.21 -7.27 -0.48
N SER A 29 -2.67 -8.35 -1.04
CA SER A 29 -1.48 -9.00 -0.47
C SER A 29 -0.19 -8.29 -0.89
N ILE A 30 0.85 -8.42 -0.07
CA ILE A 30 2.17 -7.86 -0.35
C ILE A 30 2.74 -8.37 -1.67
N ASP A 31 2.45 -9.61 -2.04
CA ASP A 31 2.87 -10.18 -3.32
C ASP A 31 2.20 -9.48 -4.50
N GLN A 32 0.92 -9.13 -4.40
CA GLN A 32 0.23 -8.34 -5.43
C GLN A 32 0.80 -6.93 -5.55
N ILE A 33 1.13 -6.30 -4.42
CA ILE A 33 1.77 -4.98 -4.38
C ILE A 33 3.14 -5.03 -5.07
N ILE A 34 3.98 -6.00 -4.72
CA ILE A 34 5.31 -6.19 -5.30
C ILE A 34 5.23 -6.47 -6.81
N ALA A 35 4.22 -7.24 -7.24
CA ALA A 35 4.02 -7.58 -8.64
C ALA A 35 3.42 -6.43 -9.48
N HIS A 36 2.93 -5.35 -8.86
CA HIS A 36 2.29 -4.25 -9.56
C HIS A 36 3.29 -3.54 -10.50
N PRO A 37 2.93 -3.30 -11.78
CA PRO A 37 3.86 -2.75 -12.77
C PRO A 37 4.43 -1.39 -12.37
N ASP A 38 3.61 -0.52 -11.78
CA ASP A 38 4.04 0.82 -11.34
C ASP A 38 5.03 0.80 -10.17
N LEU A 39 5.07 -0.30 -9.42
CA LEU A 39 5.95 -0.46 -8.26
C LEU A 39 7.22 -1.25 -8.57
N LYS A 40 7.34 -1.79 -9.79
CA LYS A 40 8.49 -2.58 -10.23
C LYS A 40 9.83 -1.85 -10.10
N SER A 41 9.82 -0.52 -10.28
CA SER A 41 11.01 0.33 -10.15
C SER A 41 11.26 0.82 -8.72
N MET A 42 10.34 0.54 -7.79
CA MET A 42 10.46 0.95 -6.39
C MET A 42 11.32 -0.07 -5.62
N PRO A 43 12.41 0.36 -4.96
CA PRO A 43 13.20 -0.54 -4.12
C PRO A 43 12.35 -1.11 -2.98
N ALA A 44 12.51 -2.41 -2.68
CA ALA A 44 11.77 -3.07 -1.60
C ALA A 44 11.86 -2.33 -0.24
N PRO A 45 13.03 -1.82 0.21
CA PRO A 45 13.11 -1.06 1.47
C PRO A 45 12.23 0.21 1.46
N THR A 46 12.16 0.90 0.31
CA THR A 46 11.34 2.09 0.12
C THR A 46 9.85 1.73 0.19
N MET A 47 9.43 0.66 -0.49
CA MET A 47 8.06 0.18 -0.46
C MET A 47 7.60 -0.19 0.96
N TYR A 48 8.39 -0.98 1.69
CA TYR A 48 8.07 -1.34 3.08
C TYR A 48 8.04 -0.12 4.01
N LYS A 49 8.89 0.88 3.76
CA LYS A 49 8.82 2.16 4.47
C LYS A 49 7.52 2.88 4.17
N CYS A 50 7.16 3.06 2.89
CA CYS A 50 5.91 3.71 2.49
C CYS A 50 4.66 2.98 3.02
N LEU A 51 4.65 1.65 3.06
CA LEU A 51 3.56 0.88 3.68
C LEU A 51 3.40 1.22 5.16
N ARG A 52 4.52 1.30 5.91
CA ARG A 52 4.49 1.71 7.32
C ARG A 52 4.05 3.15 7.50
N ASP A 53 4.57 4.06 6.68
CA ASP A 53 4.25 5.49 6.76
C ASP A 53 2.76 5.73 6.46
N LEU A 54 2.21 5.09 5.43
CA LEU A 54 0.79 5.13 5.10
C LEU A 54 -0.10 4.53 6.19
N GLN A 55 0.35 3.48 6.87
CA GLN A 55 -0.34 2.93 8.04
C GLN A 55 -0.35 3.92 9.21
N SER A 56 0.81 4.51 9.54
CA SER A 56 0.91 5.52 10.59
C SER A 56 0.10 6.78 10.27
N LYS A 57 -0.09 7.11 9.00
CA LYS A 57 -0.95 8.20 8.52
C LYS A 57 -2.44 7.83 8.47
N GLY A 58 -2.82 6.59 8.80
CA GLY A 58 -4.20 6.13 8.78
C GLY A 58 -4.78 5.95 7.38
N MET A 59 -3.95 5.84 6.35
CA MET A 59 -4.38 5.61 4.95
C MET A 59 -4.51 4.12 4.62
N LEU A 60 -3.81 3.27 5.38
CA LEU A 60 -3.79 1.83 5.21
C LEU A 60 -4.00 1.14 6.55
N GLN A 61 -4.68 0.00 6.51
CA GLN A 61 -4.81 -0.93 7.61
C GLN A 61 -4.13 -2.24 7.25
N LYS A 62 -3.39 -2.81 8.21
CA LYS A 62 -2.90 -4.19 8.09
C LYS A 62 -4.01 -5.12 8.55
N ILE A 63 -4.37 -6.09 7.72
CA ILE A 63 -5.40 -7.08 8.06
C ILE A 63 -4.73 -8.36 8.56
N GLY A 64 -5.21 -8.89 9.67
CA GLY A 64 -4.75 -10.16 10.23
C GLY A 64 -3.47 -10.06 11.08
N SER A 65 -2.68 -11.14 11.08
CA SER A 65 -1.50 -11.27 11.95
C SER A 65 -0.35 -10.33 11.51
N PRO A 66 0.65 -10.08 12.38
CA PRO A 66 1.82 -9.26 12.03
C PRO A 66 2.59 -9.73 10.79
N ARG A 67 2.41 -10.98 10.36
CA ARG A 67 3.03 -11.56 9.17
C ARG A 67 2.06 -11.84 8.02
N SER A 68 0.80 -11.42 8.12
CA SER A 68 -0.20 -11.65 7.06
C SER A 68 0.24 -11.09 5.71
N GLY A 69 0.91 -9.93 5.71
CA GLY A 69 1.25 -9.22 4.49
C GLY A 69 0.00 -8.70 3.75
N ILE A 70 -1.15 -8.65 4.40
CA ILE A 70 -2.41 -8.20 3.80
C ILE A 70 -2.70 -6.77 4.24
N TYR A 71 -3.03 -5.92 3.27
CA TYR A 71 -3.30 -4.50 3.44
C TYR A 71 -4.68 -4.15 2.89
N ARG A 72 -5.34 -3.20 3.52
CA ARG A 72 -6.62 -2.64 3.08
C ARG A 72 -6.54 -1.12 3.15
N LEU A 73 -7.16 -0.42 2.21
CA LEU A 73 -7.33 1.03 2.28
C LEU A 73 -8.30 1.39 3.42
N ALA A 74 -7.94 2.41 4.21
CA ALA A 74 -8.70 2.85 5.38
C ALA A 74 -9.88 3.76 5.00
#